data_AF-X0RKR5-F1
#
_entry.id   AF-X0RKR5-F1
#
_cell.length_a   1.000
_cell.length_b   1.000
_cell.length_c   1.000
_cell.angle_alpha   90.00
_cell.angle_beta   90.00
_cell.angle_gamma   90.00
#
_symmetry.space_group_name_H-M   'P 1'
#
loop_
_entity.id
_entity.type
_entity.pdbx_description
1 polymer ?
#
loop_
_entity_poly.entity_id
_entity_poly.type
_entity_poly.pdbx_seq_one_letter_code
_entity_poly.pdbx_strand_id
1 'polypeptide(L)' 'MRAANIGVNLHYIPVHLQPYYREHFGFKLGDFPQAEQYYREAISLPLYPDLSQEQQDYVVETLKDILAYD' A
#
# COMPACT_ATOMS: atom_id res chain seq x y z
N MET A 1 10.79 3.57 -2.44
CA MET A 1 10.86 3.44 -0.96
C MET A 1 11.88 2.40 -0.49
N ARG A 2 11.78 1.11 -0.85
CA ARG A 2 12.72 0.07 -0.36
C ARG A 2 14.21 0.36 -0.64
N ALA A 3 14.54 0.86 -1.83
CA ALA A 3 15.91 1.25 -2.18
C ALA A 3 16.49 2.36 -1.27
N ALA A 4 15.63 3.17 -0.66
CA ALA A 4 15.97 4.20 0.32
C ALA A 4 15.91 3.68 1.77
N ASN A 5 15.86 2.36 1.98
CA ASN A 5 15.73 1.69 3.27
C ASN A 5 14.45 2.05 4.06
N ILE A 6 13.38 2.42 3.36
CA ILE A 6 12.07 2.66 4.01
C ILE A 6 11.17 1.45 3.82
N GLY A 7 10.79 0.83 4.94
CA GLY A 7 9.82 -0.26 4.98
C GLY A 7 8.42 0.25 4.67
N VAL A 8 7.79 -0.30 3.64
CA VAL A 8 6.41 0.02 3.24
C VAL A 8 5.61 -1.27 3.08
N ASN A 9 4.29 -1.15 3.22
CA ASN A 9 3.38 -2.27 3.07
C ASN A 9 2.19 -1.90 2.16
N LEU A 10 1.32 -2.87 1.89
CA LEU A 10 0.07 -2.70 1.16
C LEU A 10 -1.03 -3.50 1.86
N HIS A 11 -2.07 -2.81 2.32
CA HIS A 11 -3.17 -3.40 3.08
C HIS A 11 -4.49 -3.21 2.33
N TYR A 12 -5.16 -4.24 1.83
CA TYR A 12 -4.73 -5.63 1.64
C TYR A 12 -5.19 -6.09 0.26
N ILE A 13 -4.74 -7.27 -0.19
CA ILE A 13 -5.36 -7.95 -1.33
C ILE A 13 -6.88 -7.98 -1.11
N PRO A 14 -7.70 -7.49 -2.07
CA PRO A 14 -9.15 -7.48 -1.92
C PRO A 14 -9.67 -8.85 -1.52
N VAL A 15 -10.53 -8.90 -0.52
CA VAL A 15 -10.95 -10.17 0.13
C VAL A 15 -11.52 -11.16 -0.87
N HIS A 16 -12.30 -10.69 -1.85
CA HIS A 16 -12.90 -11.53 -2.89
C HIS A 16 -11.87 -12.19 -3.82
N LEU A 17 -10.65 -11.67 -3.90
CA LEU A 17 -9.56 -12.22 -4.71
C LEU A 17 -8.68 -13.22 -3.95
N GLN A 18 -8.86 -13.37 -2.64
CA GLN A 18 -8.16 -14.39 -1.87
C GLN A 18 -8.58 -15.80 -2.33
N PRO A 19 -7.67 -16.80 -2.33
CA PRO A 19 -7.94 -18.13 -2.90
C PRO A 19 -9.23 -18.77 -2.40
N TYR A 20 -9.45 -18.78 -1.08
CA TYR A 20 -10.65 -19.32 -0.45
C TYR A 20 -11.94 -18.72 -1.03
N TYR A 21 -11.99 -17.40 -1.17
CA TYR A 21 -13.20 -16.72 -1.62
C TYR A 21 -13.49 -16.94 -3.11
N ARG A 22 -12.42 -17.01 -3.93
CA ARG A 22 -12.53 -17.35 -5.35
C ARG A 22 -13.00 -18.79 -5.55
N GLU A 23 -12.44 -19.74 -4.81
CA GLU A 23 -12.73 -21.17 -4.93
C GLU A 23 -14.12 -21.52 -4.42
N HIS A 24 -14.55 -20.97 -3.28
CA HIS A 24 -15.83 -21.33 -2.66
C HIS A 24 -17.03 -20.51 -3.14
N PHE A 25 -16.83 -19.28 -3.61
CA PHE A 25 -17.92 -18.37 -4.00
C PHE A 25 -17.86 -17.91 -5.46
N GLY A 26 -16.83 -18.31 -6.22
CA GLY A 26 -16.72 -18.00 -7.65
C GLY A 26 -16.42 -16.53 -7.96
N PHE A 27 -15.96 -15.76 -6.96
CA PHE A 27 -15.58 -14.36 -7.17
C PHE A 27 -14.40 -14.23 -8.15
N LYS A 28 -14.41 -13.14 -8.91
CA LYS A 28 -13.41 -12.83 -9.93
C LYS A 28 -13.04 -11.34 -9.93
N LEU A 29 -11.95 -11.05 -10.61
CA LEU A 29 -11.52 -9.69 -10.89
C LEU A 29 -12.66 -8.94 -11.62
N GLY A 30 -12.96 -7.73 -11.18
CA GLY A 30 -14.03 -6.88 -11.69
C GLY A 30 -15.33 -6.96 -10.90
N ASP A 31 -15.52 -7.92 -10.01
CA ASP A 31 -16.75 -7.99 -9.19
C ASP A 31 -16.83 -6.83 -8.18
N PHE A 32 -15.68 -6.33 -7.70
CA PHE A 32 -15.58 -5.21 -6.77
C PHE A 32 -14.51 -4.20 -7.22
N PRO A 33 -14.78 -3.42 -8.27
CA PRO A 33 -13.76 -2.60 -8.94
C PRO A 33 -13.17 -1.51 -8.04
N GLN A 34 -13.94 -1.01 -7.06
CA GLN A 34 -13.46 0.01 -6.12
C GLN A 34 -12.44 -0.56 -5.12
N ALA A 35 -12.66 -1.78 -4.62
CA ALA A 35 -11.71 -2.46 -3.75
C ALA A 35 -10.40 -2.78 -4.51
N GLU A 36 -10.54 -3.20 -5.77
CA GLU A 36 -9.39 -3.48 -6.64
C GLU A 36 -8.61 -2.23 -7.00
N GLN A 37 -9.29 -1.12 -7.27
CA GLN A 37 -8.64 0.16 -7.52
C GLN A 37 -7.85 0.63 -6.31
N TYR A 38 -8.47 0.62 -5.12
CA TYR A 38 -7.77 0.96 -3.88
C TYR A 38 -6.50 0.13 -3.69
N TYR A 39 -6.58 -1.20 -3.87
CA TYR A 39 -5.42 -2.08 -3.73
C TYR A 39 -4.29 -1.75 -4.72
N ARG A 40 -4.60 -1.32 -5.95
CA ARG A 40 -3.58 -0.96 -6.95
C ARG A 40 -2.85 0.34 -6.61
N GLU A 41 -3.51 1.25 -5.93
CA GLU A 41 -3.02 2.62 -5.72
C GLU A 41 -2.50 2.86 -4.30
N ALA A 42 -2.85 2.01 -3.33
CA ALA A 42 -2.49 2.19 -1.94
C ALA A 42 -1.01 1.87 -1.65
N ILE A 43 -0.46 2.61 -0.70
CA ILE A 43 0.82 2.31 -0.04
C ILE A 43 0.68 2.68 1.44
N SER A 44 1.19 1.83 2.32
CA SER A 44 1.25 2.11 3.76
C SER A 44 2.66 2.53 4.14
N LEU A 45 2.76 3.76 4.63
CA LEU A 45 4.00 4.35 5.14
C LEU A 45 4.29 3.88 6.57
N PRO A 46 5.56 3.96 7.03
CA PRO A 46 5.90 3.73 8.42
C PRO A 46 5.06 4.57 9.38
N LEU A 47 4.43 3.91 10.35
CA LEU A 47 3.73 4.56 11.45
C LEU A 47 3.84 3.68 12.69
N TYR A 48 4.66 4.11 13.64
CA TYR A 48 4.86 3.44 14.93
C TYR A 48 5.35 4.46 15.98
N PRO A 49 5.19 4.18 17.30
CA PRO A 49 5.42 5.18 18.34
C PRO A 49 6.85 5.76 18.38
N ASP A 50 7.85 4.95 18.07
CA ASP A 50 9.26 5.35 18.12
C ASP A 50 9.77 6.01 16.83
N LEU A 51 8.88 6.33 15.88
CA LEU A 51 9.24 7.00 14.63
C LEU A 51 9.55 8.48 14.89
N SER A 52 10.84 8.84 14.85
CA SER A 52 11.27 10.21 15.15
C SER A 52 10.83 11.21 14.08
N GLN A 53 10.79 12.50 14.42
CA GLN A 53 10.49 13.56 13.46
C GLN A 53 11.46 13.54 12.26
N GLU A 54 12.77 13.37 12.52
CA GLU A 54 13.78 13.28 11.46
C GLU A 54 13.52 12.09 10.51
N GLN A 55 13.07 10.95 11.05
CA GLN A 55 12.68 9.80 10.25
C GLN A 55 11.40 10.06 9.44
N GLN A 56 10.43 10.77 10.02
CA GLN A 56 9.22 11.18 9.30
C GLN A 56 9.56 12.12 8.14
N ASP A 57 10.43 13.11 8.38
CA ASP A 57 10.87 14.07 7.36
C ASP A 57 11.60 13.32 6.22
N TYR A 58 12.49 12.38 6.54
CA TYR A 58 13.15 11.54 5.54
C TYR A 58 12.16 10.74 4.69
N VAL A 59 11.11 10.18 5.31
CA VAL A 59 10.03 9.46 4.59
C VAL A 59 9.29 10.40 3.65
N VAL A 60 8.94 11.60 4.11
CA VAL A 60 8.19 12.61 3.35
C VAL A 60 9.00 13.10 2.15
N GLU A 61 10.25 13.51 2.37
CA GLU A 61 11.10 14.03 1.29
C GLU A 61 11.42 12.94 0.26
N THR A 62 11.74 11.72 0.71
CA THR A 62 11.93 10.58 -0.21
C THR A 62 10.68 10.31 -1.05
N LEU A 63 9.49 10.46 -0.46
CA LEU A 63 8.24 10.25 -1.19
C LEU A 63 8.01 11.36 -2.24
N LYS A 64 8.26 12.63 -1.89
CA LYS A 64 8.16 13.76 -2.83
C LYS A 64 9.11 13.59 -4.02
N ASP A 65 10.37 13.23 -3.75
CA ASP A 65 11.39 12.98 -4.78
C ASP A 65 10.94 11.90 -5.77
N ILE A 66 10.39 10.79 -5.26
CA ILE A 66 9.90 9.67 -6.10
C ILE A 66 8.71 10.10 -6.95
N LEU A 67 7.84 10.96 -6.42
CA LEU A 67 6.65 11.43 -7.12
C LEU A 67 6.94 12.58 -8.09
N ALA A 68 8.20 13.05 -8.17
CA ALA A 68 8.58 14.26 -8.93
C ALA A 68 7.68 15.46 -8.58
N TYR A 69 7.39 15.62 -7.29
CA TYR A 69 6.54 16.69 -6.78
C TYR A 69 7.42 17.87 -6.37
N ASP A 70 7.35 18.98 -7.13
CA ASP A 70 8.03 20.25 -6.83
C ASP A 70 7.42 20.97 -5.61
#